data_AF-A0A087DWX7-F1
#
_entry.id   AF-A0A087DWX7-F1
#
_cell.length_a   1.000
_cell.length_b   1.000
_cell.length_c   1.000
_cell.angle_alpha   90.00
_cell.angle_beta   90.00
_cell.angle_gamma   90.00
#
_symmetry.space_group_name_H-M   'P 1'
#
loop_
_entity.id
_entity.type
_entity.pdbx_description
1 polymer ?
#
loop_
_entity_poly.entity_id
_entity_poly.type
_entity_poly.pdbx_seq_one_letter_code
_entity_poly.pdbx_strand_id
1 'polypeptide(L)'
;MVRGECKTPGGKLVAVTVEPGDAPTGASAFATAGGAVASRVRVDGDFFVDADSDEHADALLRDIERALAAIAADSATADADSQDSTTGTDAGPIRGCGSGDDSTTVETTICEAIARHPHACLVGTDATAIAIAYTRALTRPPSSVASAASSLTSPPLAGAPAQRVGVVPSVTTPAAPSTPDFASRWASLWPRLAIVHDRPRTPDEQMAIDERWAREVAAGTRPPTLRIWEWSAPCVVVGRFQSIPDEVHESVARAEGITVVRRCTGGGAMFIEPGNTITYSLYTPLDFVAGIDVASSYRLCDRWLVEALRGLGLDVRFAGLNDIASQYGKIGGAAQRRFPAPHARGGAVAPGAVLHHVTMAYDIDAVKMTRVLNVSGEKTSDKAVKSAVKRVDPLRSQTGMTRAEVVAHLLAYCRAQASRA
;
A
#
# COMPACT_ATOMS: atom_id res chain seq x y z
N MET A 1 8.20 -20.05 10.68
CA MET A 1 7.74 -18.82 10.02
C MET A 1 8.29 -17.64 10.80
N VAL A 2 8.99 -16.73 10.14
CA VAL A 2 9.50 -15.49 10.73
C VAL A 2 9.06 -14.31 9.88
N ARG A 3 8.81 -13.15 10.52
CA ARG A 3 8.26 -11.96 9.86
C ARG A 3 9.02 -10.72 10.30
N GLY A 4 9.39 -9.90 9.33
CA GLY A 4 9.97 -8.58 9.56
C GLY A 4 9.16 -7.52 8.82
N GLU A 5 9.12 -6.33 9.39
CA GLU A 5 8.35 -5.20 8.87
C GLU A 5 9.23 -3.96 8.78
N CYS A 6 8.96 -3.09 7.82
CA CYS A 6 9.61 -1.78 7.69
C CYS A 6 8.62 -0.74 7.16
N LYS A 7 8.74 0.49 7.68
CA LYS A 7 8.04 1.66 7.15
C LYS A 7 9.00 2.85 7.12
N THR A 8 9.37 3.28 5.92
CA THR A 8 10.22 4.46 5.74
C THR A 8 9.45 5.76 6.02
N PRO A 9 10.12 6.85 6.42
CA PRO A 9 9.46 8.15 6.61
C PRO A 9 8.75 8.61 5.34
N GLY A 10 7.44 8.86 5.43
CA GLY A 10 6.59 9.22 4.30
C GLY A 10 6.18 8.05 3.39
N GLY A 11 6.74 6.85 3.61
CA GLY A 11 6.42 5.62 2.90
C GLY A 11 5.26 4.82 3.49
N LYS A 12 5.04 3.64 2.91
CA LYS A 12 4.05 2.63 3.26
C LYS A 12 4.73 1.48 4.00
N LEU A 13 3.94 0.76 4.79
CA LEU A 13 4.41 -0.44 5.47
C LEU A 13 4.67 -1.52 4.41
N VAL A 14 5.82 -2.17 4.51
CA VAL A 14 6.15 -3.42 3.82
C VAL A 14 6.58 -4.45 4.85
N ALA A 15 6.22 -5.70 4.60
CA ALA A 15 6.58 -6.83 5.42
C ALA A 15 7.10 -7.96 4.56
N VAL A 16 8.03 -8.72 5.13
CA VAL A 16 8.59 -9.91 4.51
C VAL A 16 8.42 -11.07 5.48
N THR A 17 7.79 -12.13 4.99
CA THR A 17 7.58 -13.37 5.73
C THR A 17 8.43 -14.46 5.10
N VAL A 18 9.18 -15.18 5.93
CA VAL A 18 9.98 -16.33 5.52
C VAL A 18 9.46 -17.59 6.22
N GLU A 19 9.00 -18.55 5.43
CA GLU A 19 8.54 -19.86 5.86
C GLU A 19 9.60 -20.92 5.49
N PRO A 20 9.96 -21.83 6.42
CA PRO A 20 10.73 -23.00 6.06
C PRO A 20 9.96 -23.78 4.99
N GLY A 21 10.63 -24.26 3.95
CA GLY A 21 9.98 -25.14 2.97
C GLY A 21 9.47 -26.42 3.63
N ASP A 22 8.39 -26.98 3.11
CA ASP A 22 7.92 -28.29 3.54
C ASP A 22 8.93 -29.35 3.08
N ALA A 23 9.35 -30.24 3.99
CA ALA A 23 10.02 -31.47 3.58
C ALA A 23 9.06 -32.28 2.70
N PRO A 24 9.51 -32.86 1.58
CA PRO A 24 8.61 -33.60 0.69
C PRO A 24 7.97 -34.77 1.44
N THR A 25 6.69 -34.64 1.78
CA THR A 25 5.91 -35.72 2.36
C THR A 25 5.49 -36.68 1.26
N GLY A 26 6.25 -37.78 1.12
CA GLY A 26 5.82 -38.97 0.39
C GLY A 26 6.30 -39.08 -1.05
N ALA A 27 7.57 -39.43 -1.24
CA ALA A 27 8.02 -40.37 -2.27
C ALA A 27 9.46 -40.79 -1.95
N SER A 28 9.68 -42.12 -1.89
CA SER A 28 10.95 -42.84 -2.02
C SER A 28 12.24 -42.03 -1.84
N ALA A 29 12.96 -42.32 -0.74
CA ALA A 29 14.33 -41.88 -0.50
C ALA A 29 15.26 -42.12 -1.70
N PHE A 30 15.44 -41.08 -2.51
CA PHE A 30 16.69 -40.75 -3.17
C PHE A 30 17.06 -39.35 -2.68
N ALA A 31 17.69 -39.29 -1.51
CA ALA A 31 18.37 -38.09 -1.07
C ALA A 31 19.54 -37.85 -2.03
N THR A 32 19.37 -36.94 -2.99
CA THR A 32 20.52 -36.26 -3.56
C THR A 32 21.12 -35.41 -2.46
N ALA A 33 22.36 -35.72 -2.08
CA ALA A 33 23.16 -34.92 -1.16
C ALA A 33 23.19 -33.46 -1.67
N GLY A 34 22.72 -32.51 -0.85
CA GLY A 34 22.69 -31.08 -1.17
C GLY A 34 21.30 -30.42 -1.31
N GLY A 35 20.20 -31.09 -0.95
CA GLY A 35 18.86 -30.53 -1.07
C GLY A 35 18.52 -29.49 0.00
N ALA A 36 18.94 -28.23 -0.18
CA ALA A 36 18.43 -27.11 0.60
C ALA A 36 16.89 -27.05 0.48
N VAL A 37 16.20 -27.08 1.61
CA VAL A 37 14.75 -26.98 1.67
C VAL A 37 14.36 -25.56 1.23
N ALA A 38 13.72 -25.43 0.06
CA ALA A 38 13.39 -24.14 -0.53
C ALA A 38 12.51 -23.32 0.42
N SER A 39 13.06 -22.25 1.01
CA SER A 39 12.30 -21.34 1.86
C SER A 39 11.28 -20.58 1.03
N ARG A 40 10.03 -20.52 1.50
CA ARG A 40 9.01 -19.70 0.86
C ARG A 40 9.07 -18.29 1.44
N VAL A 41 9.33 -17.31 0.58
CA VAL A 41 9.31 -15.89 0.94
C VAL A 41 8.04 -15.25 0.42
N ARG A 42 7.40 -14.41 1.23
CA ARG A 42 6.26 -13.57 0.81
C ARG A 42 6.55 -12.11 1.14
N VAL A 43 6.24 -11.22 0.19
CA VAL A 43 6.25 -9.77 0.40
C VAL A 43 4.82 -9.25 0.41
N ASP A 44 4.43 -8.56 1.49
CA ASP A 44 3.09 -8.00 1.66
C ASP A 44 3.14 -6.62 2.34
N GLY A 45 2.06 -5.84 2.24
CA GLY A 45 1.98 -4.55 2.93
C GLY A 45 0.98 -3.54 2.38
N ASP A 46 1.08 -2.31 2.88
CA ASP A 46 0.21 -1.18 2.53
C ASP A 46 0.59 -0.52 1.19
N PHE A 47 1.61 -1.01 0.51
CA PHE A 47 2.10 -0.42 -0.73
C PHE A 47 1.11 -0.62 -1.89
N PHE A 48 1.41 0.03 -3.01
CA PHE A 48 0.72 -0.20 -4.27
C PHE A 48 1.72 -0.71 -5.31
N VAL A 49 1.18 -1.36 -6.33
CA VAL A 49 1.92 -1.69 -7.54
C VAL A 49 1.21 -1.00 -8.69
N ASP A 50 1.91 -0.07 -9.33
CA ASP A 50 1.43 0.57 -10.54
C ASP A 50 1.95 -0.21 -11.75
N ALA A 51 1.06 -0.81 -12.53
CA ALA A 51 1.44 -1.69 -13.61
C ALA A 51 0.47 -1.66 -14.78
N ASP A 52 1.00 -1.99 -15.96
CA ASP A 52 0.24 -2.12 -17.21
C ASP A 52 -0.57 -3.42 -17.32
N SER A 53 -0.57 -4.28 -16.29
CA SER A 53 -1.46 -5.46 -16.18
C SER A 53 -1.35 -6.10 -14.79
N ASP A 54 -2.32 -6.97 -14.46
CA ASP A 54 -2.22 -7.81 -13.26
C ASP A 54 -1.05 -8.79 -13.34
N GLU A 55 -0.77 -9.31 -14.54
CA GLU A 55 0.33 -10.22 -14.77
C GLU A 55 1.68 -9.54 -14.48
N HIS A 56 1.88 -8.30 -14.92
CA HIS A 56 3.09 -7.54 -14.63
C HIS A 56 3.23 -7.21 -13.14
N ALA A 57 2.13 -6.81 -12.48
CA ALA A 57 2.15 -6.54 -11.04
C ALA A 57 2.52 -7.81 -10.23
N ASP A 58 1.89 -8.92 -10.57
CA ASP A 58 2.11 -10.20 -9.88
C ASP A 58 3.50 -10.78 -10.23
N ALA A 59 3.99 -10.59 -11.46
CA ALA A 59 5.32 -11.03 -11.88
C ALA A 59 6.43 -10.28 -11.14
N LEU A 60 6.28 -8.96 -10.96
CA LEU A 60 7.20 -8.13 -10.17
C LEU A 60 7.35 -8.68 -8.75
N LEU A 61 6.23 -8.87 -8.03
CA LEU A 61 6.28 -9.37 -6.65
C LEU A 61 6.84 -10.79 -6.59
N ARG A 62 6.42 -11.68 -7.49
CA ARG A 62 6.97 -13.05 -7.55
C ARG A 62 8.48 -13.07 -7.79
N ASP A 63 9.00 -12.17 -8.62
CA ASP A 63 10.44 -12.09 -8.89
C ASP A 63 11.24 -11.57 -7.70
N ILE A 64 10.69 -10.61 -6.95
CA ILE A 64 11.28 -10.16 -5.68
C ILE A 64 11.27 -11.30 -4.67
N GLU A 65 10.15 -12.00 -4.50
CA GLU A 65 10.02 -13.14 -3.58
C GLU A 65 10.99 -14.28 -3.94
N ARG A 66 11.13 -14.61 -5.24
CA ARG A 66 12.11 -15.60 -5.72
C ARG A 66 13.56 -15.19 -5.45
N ALA A 67 13.89 -13.92 -5.68
CA ALA A 67 15.21 -13.38 -5.41
C ALA A 67 15.57 -13.50 -3.92
N LEU A 68 14.65 -13.14 -3.04
CA LEU A 68 14.84 -13.27 -1.59
C LEU A 68 14.94 -14.74 -1.15
N ALA A 69 14.13 -15.63 -1.73
CA ALA A 69 14.19 -17.07 -1.43
C ALA A 69 15.53 -17.70 -1.84
N ALA A 70 16.13 -17.25 -2.94
CA ALA A 70 17.45 -17.72 -3.38
C ALA A 70 18.54 -17.34 -2.36
N ILE A 71 18.51 -16.09 -1.85
CA ILE A 71 19.44 -15.63 -0.80
C ILE A 71 19.33 -16.51 0.45
N ALA A 72 18.10 -16.84 0.89
CA ALA A 72 17.89 -17.71 2.04
C ALA A 72 18.48 -19.12 1.86
N ALA A 73 18.44 -19.65 0.63
CA ALA A 73 18.99 -20.97 0.33
C ALA A 73 20.53 -20.97 0.32
N ASP A 74 21.15 -19.93 -0.23
CA ASP A 74 22.62 -19.79 -0.29
C ASP A 74 23.24 -19.58 1.10
N SER A 75 22.55 -18.88 2.01
CA SER A 75 23.00 -18.77 3.40
C SER A 75 22.95 -20.10 4.15
N ALA A 76 21.96 -20.95 3.86
CA ALA A 76 21.80 -22.25 4.51
C ALA A 76 22.85 -23.29 4.04
N THR A 77 23.30 -23.22 2.78
CA THR A 77 24.38 -24.08 2.28
C THR A 77 25.75 -23.67 2.82
N ALA A 78 26.01 -22.37 2.95
CA ALA A 78 27.24 -21.86 3.57
C ALA A 78 27.39 -22.25 5.05
N ASP A 79 26.30 -22.19 5.82
CA ASP A 79 26.30 -22.64 7.23
C ASP A 79 26.53 -24.16 7.34
N ALA A 80 25.97 -24.96 6.43
CA ALA A 80 26.17 -26.42 6.40
C ALA A 80 27.61 -26.82 6.07
N ASP A 81 28.24 -26.16 5.10
CA ASP A 81 29.65 -26.41 4.73
C ASP A 81 30.63 -25.98 5.85
N SER A 82 30.28 -24.95 6.63
CA SER A 82 31.10 -24.49 7.75
C SER A 82 31.08 -25.43 8.98
N GLN A 83 30.02 -26.24 9.12
CA GLN A 83 29.89 -27.21 10.22
C GLN A 83 30.60 -28.54 9.93
N ASP A 84 30.89 -28.86 8.65
CA ASP A 84 31.55 -30.11 8.26
C ASP A 84 33.10 -30.03 8.27
N SER A 85 33.66 -28.85 8.56
CA SER A 85 35.10 -28.65 8.73
C SER A 85 35.51 -28.55 10.21
N THR A 86 35.37 -29.63 10.98
CA THR A 86 35.99 -29.75 12.32
C THR A 86 36.86 -30.99 12.46
N THR A 87 37.95 -31.06 11.69
CA THR A 87 39.18 -31.74 12.10
C THR A 87 40.40 -30.99 11.55
N GLY A 88 41.18 -30.34 12.41
CA GLY A 88 42.51 -29.81 12.05
C GLY A 88 42.88 -28.51 12.76
N THR A 89 43.64 -28.65 13.85
CA THR A 89 44.44 -27.61 14.52
C THR A 89 45.28 -26.77 13.56
N ASP A 90 45.17 -25.44 13.60
CA ASP A 90 46.27 -24.54 14.03
C ASP A 90 45.79 -23.09 14.18
N ALA A 91 46.37 -22.37 15.14
CA ALA A 91 46.01 -21.00 15.50
C ALA A 91 46.66 -19.96 14.57
N GLY A 92 45.83 -19.18 13.87
CA GLY A 92 46.23 -18.01 13.08
C GLY A 92 45.26 -16.84 13.30
N PRO A 93 45.67 -15.57 13.11
CA PRO A 93 45.02 -14.42 13.72
C PRO A 93 43.61 -14.20 13.16
N ILE A 94 42.67 -14.02 14.09
CA ILE A 94 41.27 -13.68 13.83
C ILE A 94 41.22 -12.43 12.96
N ARG A 95 41.00 -12.60 11.66
CA ARG A 95 40.46 -11.56 10.79
C ARG A 95 39.05 -11.29 11.29
N GLY A 96 38.82 -10.09 11.80
CA GLY A 96 37.48 -9.63 12.15
C GLY A 96 36.55 -9.85 10.97
N CYS A 97 35.52 -10.66 11.17
CA CYS A 97 34.38 -10.74 10.27
C CYS A 97 33.78 -9.34 10.19
N GLY A 98 33.90 -8.72 9.02
CA GLY A 98 33.27 -7.44 8.74
C GLY A 98 31.77 -7.61 8.85
N SER A 99 31.17 -6.95 9.83
CA SER A 99 29.72 -6.83 10.01
C SER A 99 29.11 -5.84 9.00
N GLY A 100 29.56 -5.87 7.75
CA GLY A 100 29.15 -4.93 6.71
C GLY A 100 29.28 -5.56 5.35
N ASP A 101 28.19 -6.14 4.84
CA ASP A 101 27.66 -5.86 3.50
C ASP A 101 26.34 -6.61 3.18
N ASP A 102 25.87 -7.53 4.03
CA ASP A 102 24.70 -8.38 3.71
C ASP A 102 23.43 -7.60 3.32
N SER A 103 23.18 -6.47 3.99
CA SER A 103 22.03 -5.62 3.65
C SER A 103 22.15 -4.98 2.27
N THR A 104 23.37 -4.62 1.85
CA THR A 104 23.66 -4.03 0.54
C THR A 104 23.50 -5.08 -0.57
N THR A 105 23.90 -6.32 -0.32
CA THR A 105 23.74 -7.44 -1.26
C THR A 105 22.26 -7.79 -1.47
N VAL A 106 21.46 -7.86 -0.40
CA VAL A 106 20.01 -8.09 -0.48
C VAL A 106 19.33 -6.97 -1.27
N GLU A 107 19.62 -5.71 -0.95
CA GLU A 107 19.05 -4.56 -1.65
C GLU A 107 19.38 -4.56 -3.14
N THR A 108 20.63 -4.85 -3.50
CA THR A 108 21.08 -4.95 -4.91
C THR A 108 20.29 -6.01 -5.67
N THR A 109 20.11 -7.19 -5.06
CA THR A 109 19.34 -8.28 -5.67
C THR A 109 17.87 -7.90 -5.91
N ILE A 110 17.26 -7.19 -4.96
CA ILE A 110 15.88 -6.69 -5.13
C ILE A 110 15.83 -5.63 -6.24
N CYS A 111 16.80 -4.72 -6.31
CA CYS A 111 16.89 -3.72 -7.38
C CYS A 111 16.98 -4.37 -8.77
N GLU A 112 17.79 -5.42 -8.92
CA GLU A 112 17.88 -6.20 -10.16
C GLU A 112 16.57 -6.92 -10.49
N ALA A 113 15.88 -7.47 -9.49
CA ALA A 113 14.56 -8.04 -9.67
C ALA A 113 13.54 -7.01 -10.16
N ILE A 114 13.51 -5.81 -9.56
CA ILE A 114 12.63 -4.71 -9.99
C ILE A 114 12.96 -4.25 -11.42
N ALA A 115 14.25 -4.12 -11.76
CA ALA A 115 14.70 -3.64 -13.06
C ALA A 115 14.26 -4.53 -14.24
N ARG A 116 13.94 -5.82 -13.99
CA ARG A 116 13.38 -6.74 -15.00
C ARG A 116 11.92 -6.43 -15.38
N HIS A 117 11.25 -5.52 -14.65
CA HIS A 117 9.83 -5.19 -14.85
C HIS A 117 9.62 -3.71 -15.20
N PRO A 118 9.96 -3.25 -16.42
CA PRO A 118 9.78 -1.85 -16.82
C PRO A 118 8.30 -1.40 -16.86
N HIS A 119 7.37 -2.36 -16.87
CA HIS A 119 5.91 -2.14 -16.91
C HIS A 119 5.23 -2.23 -15.55
N ALA A 120 5.99 -2.30 -14.46
CA ALA A 120 5.47 -2.31 -13.10
C ALA A 120 6.39 -1.55 -12.14
N CYS A 121 5.81 -0.82 -11.19
CA CYS A 121 6.55 -0.04 -10.22
C CYS A 121 5.93 -0.19 -8.83
N LEU A 122 6.77 -0.37 -7.81
CA LEU A 122 6.37 -0.28 -6.41
C LEU A 122 6.11 1.18 -6.04
N VAL A 123 4.97 1.44 -5.41
CA VAL A 123 4.58 2.79 -4.98
C VAL A 123 4.40 2.79 -3.47
N GLY A 124 5.17 3.68 -2.82
CA GLY A 124 5.17 3.84 -1.37
C GLY A 124 6.12 2.89 -0.63
N THR A 125 6.82 2.00 -1.33
CA THR A 125 7.92 1.20 -0.79
C THR A 125 9.02 1.11 -1.85
N ASP A 126 10.22 0.70 -1.44
CA ASP A 126 11.39 0.54 -2.29
C ASP A 126 12.18 -0.73 -1.90
N ALA A 127 13.26 -1.00 -2.66
CA ALA A 127 14.15 -2.13 -2.42
C ALA A 127 14.78 -2.07 -1.03
N THR A 128 15.19 -0.88 -0.58
CA THR A 128 15.80 -0.66 0.74
C THR A 128 14.84 -1.07 1.86
N ALA A 129 13.57 -0.64 1.82
CA ALA A 129 12.57 -1.00 2.83
C ALA A 129 12.28 -2.50 2.86
N ILE A 130 12.21 -3.14 1.69
CA ILE A 130 12.05 -4.60 1.57
C ILE A 130 13.27 -5.32 2.15
N ALA A 131 14.48 -4.89 1.85
CA ALA A 131 15.73 -5.45 2.39
C ALA A 131 15.77 -5.35 3.92
N ILE A 132 15.41 -4.19 4.48
CA ILE A 132 15.32 -4.01 5.94
C ILE A 132 14.29 -4.96 6.56
N ALA A 133 13.11 -5.09 5.95
CA ALA A 133 12.07 -6.00 6.42
C ALA A 133 12.53 -7.46 6.36
N TYR A 134 13.22 -7.87 5.29
CA TYR A 134 13.79 -9.21 5.14
C TYR A 134 14.86 -9.50 6.21
N THR A 135 15.84 -8.61 6.38
CA THR A 135 16.87 -8.76 7.42
C THR A 135 16.27 -8.85 8.82
N ARG A 136 15.23 -8.07 9.12
CA ARG A 136 14.49 -8.15 10.38
C ARG A 136 13.76 -9.49 10.56
N ALA A 137 13.27 -10.10 9.49
CA ALA A 137 12.65 -11.41 9.55
C ALA A 137 13.66 -12.48 9.95
N LEU A 138 14.89 -12.43 9.41
CA LEU A 138 15.94 -13.41 9.69
C LEU A 138 16.61 -13.24 11.06
N THR A 139 16.68 -12.00 11.57
CA THR A 139 17.43 -11.69 12.80
C THR A 139 16.58 -11.66 14.07
N ARG A 140 15.25 -11.57 13.97
CA ARG A 140 14.37 -11.65 15.15
C ARG A 140 14.17 -13.11 15.55
N PRO A 141 14.35 -13.47 16.84
CA PRO A 141 13.97 -14.80 17.29
C PRO A 141 12.47 -15.04 17.03
N PRO A 142 12.05 -16.24 16.59
CA PRO A 142 10.65 -16.55 16.37
C PRO A 142 9.87 -16.32 17.67
N SER A 143 8.89 -15.43 17.61
CA SER A 143 8.15 -14.98 18.78
C SER A 143 7.40 -16.14 19.44
N SER A 144 7.90 -16.60 20.60
CA SER A 144 7.06 -17.24 21.59
C SER A 144 6.11 -16.20 22.17
N VAL A 145 4.84 -16.57 22.28
CA VAL A 145 3.85 -15.92 23.15
C VAL A 145 4.45 -15.57 24.53
N ALA A 146 4.12 -14.36 25.01
CA ALA A 146 4.29 -13.80 26.36
C ALA A 146 5.57 -13.01 26.73
N SER A 147 5.33 -11.73 27.06
CA SER A 147 5.89 -10.97 28.20
C SER A 147 7.39 -11.10 28.53
N ALA A 148 8.13 -9.99 28.35
CA ALA A 148 8.76 -9.30 29.48
C ALA A 148 9.32 -7.94 29.05
N ALA A 149 8.96 -6.92 29.83
CA ALA A 149 9.73 -5.70 29.93
C ALA A 149 11.15 -6.03 30.41
N SER A 150 12.16 -5.45 29.77
CA SER A 150 13.36 -5.05 30.52
C SER A 150 14.09 -3.94 29.80
N SER A 151 14.20 -2.85 30.54
CA SER A 151 14.96 -1.64 30.31
C SER A 151 16.44 -1.90 30.03
N LEU A 152 16.95 -1.34 28.94
CA LEU A 152 18.34 -0.93 28.83
C LEU A 152 18.38 0.49 28.29
N THR A 153 18.44 1.42 29.25
CA THR A 153 18.84 2.81 29.07
C THR A 153 20.27 2.87 28.55
N SER A 154 20.53 3.68 27.53
CA SER A 154 21.87 4.21 27.26
C SER A 154 21.77 5.72 26.93
N PRO A 155 22.75 6.51 27.40
CA PRO A 155 22.64 7.97 27.55
C PRO A 155 22.84 8.75 26.22
N PRO A 156 22.49 10.05 26.18
CA PRO A 156 22.61 10.85 24.97
C PRO A 156 24.06 11.29 24.74
N LEU A 157 24.57 11.12 23.52
CA LEU A 157 25.77 11.83 23.08
C LEU A 157 25.39 13.10 22.33
N ALA A 158 25.86 14.22 22.86
CA ALA A 158 25.80 15.54 22.25
C ALA A 158 27.09 15.83 21.45
N GLY A 159 26.95 16.53 20.31
CA GLY A 159 27.92 17.56 19.90
C GLY A 159 28.87 17.29 18.72
N ALA A 160 28.48 17.86 17.56
CA ALA A 160 29.30 18.52 16.52
C ALA A 160 30.13 17.67 15.51
N PRO A 161 30.53 18.24 14.34
CA PRO A 161 30.02 19.39 13.57
C PRO A 161 29.63 19.03 12.11
N ALA A 162 28.92 19.95 11.45
CA ALA A 162 28.56 19.86 10.04
C ALA A 162 29.80 19.88 9.12
N GLN A 163 29.97 18.84 8.32
CA GLN A 163 30.99 18.79 7.27
C GLN A 163 30.34 19.06 5.91
N ARG A 164 30.84 20.09 5.22
CA ARG A 164 30.40 20.48 3.88
C ARG A 164 30.77 19.40 2.88
N VAL A 165 29.77 18.81 2.21
CA VAL A 165 29.98 17.92 1.07
C VAL A 165 30.15 18.77 -0.19
N GLY A 166 31.22 18.45 -0.94
CA GLY A 166 31.68 19.16 -2.12
C GLY A 166 30.70 19.12 -3.29
N VAL A 167 30.80 20.16 -4.12
CA VAL A 167 30.08 20.36 -5.37
C VAL A 167 30.47 19.26 -6.36
N VAL A 168 29.49 18.48 -6.80
CA VAL A 168 29.60 17.52 -7.91
C VAL A 168 29.07 18.21 -9.18
N PRO A 169 29.65 18.00 -10.38
CA PRO A 169 29.32 18.79 -11.56
C PRO A 169 27.89 18.56 -12.03
N SER A 170 27.27 19.67 -12.46
CA SER A 170 25.94 19.77 -13.07
C SER A 170 25.72 18.70 -14.15
N VAL A 171 24.89 17.69 -13.82
CA VAL A 171 24.19 16.89 -14.82
C VAL A 171 23.05 17.75 -15.36
N THR A 172 23.01 17.92 -16.67
CA THR A 172 21.98 18.66 -17.40
C THR A 172 20.60 18.30 -16.88
N THR A 173 19.98 19.23 -16.16
CA THR A 173 18.60 19.11 -15.67
C THR A 173 17.68 18.93 -16.87
N PRO A 174 16.92 17.82 -16.97
CA PRO A 174 15.80 17.75 -17.90
C PRO A 174 14.86 18.91 -17.59
N ALA A 175 14.27 19.52 -18.63
CA ALA A 175 13.32 20.62 -18.48
C ALA A 175 12.31 20.32 -17.35
N ALA A 176 12.09 21.31 -16.47
CA ALA A 176 11.14 21.18 -15.38
C ALA A 176 9.79 20.66 -15.93
N PRO A 177 9.18 19.64 -15.31
CA PRO A 177 7.89 19.13 -15.77
C PRO A 177 6.90 20.30 -15.82
N SER A 178 6.20 20.42 -16.95
CA SER A 178 5.12 21.39 -17.10
C SER A 178 4.19 21.28 -15.89
N THR A 179 3.78 22.42 -15.33
CA THR A 179 2.80 22.43 -14.23
C THR A 179 1.59 21.61 -14.69
N PRO A 180 1.19 20.55 -13.96
CA PRO A 180 0.13 19.68 -14.42
C PRO A 180 -1.15 20.50 -14.66
N ASP A 181 -1.66 20.47 -15.90
CA ASP A 181 -2.89 21.18 -16.28
C ASP A 181 -4.13 20.41 -15.77
N PHE A 182 -4.26 20.36 -14.45
CA PHE A 182 -5.37 19.69 -13.79
C PHE A 182 -6.71 20.33 -14.14
N ALA A 183 -6.74 21.65 -14.36
CA ALA A 183 -7.98 22.37 -14.62
C ALA A 183 -8.56 22.00 -16.00
N SER A 184 -7.73 22.01 -17.04
CA SER A 184 -8.16 21.61 -18.39
C SER A 184 -8.57 20.14 -18.48
N ARG A 185 -7.84 19.25 -17.78
CA ARG A 185 -8.19 17.82 -17.70
C ARG A 185 -9.58 17.61 -17.09
N TRP A 186 -9.87 18.28 -15.98
CA TRP A 186 -11.21 18.25 -15.38
C TRP A 186 -12.27 18.90 -16.27
N ALA A 187 -11.98 20.05 -16.88
CA ALA A 187 -12.89 20.72 -17.81
C ALA A 187 -13.26 19.81 -19.00
N SER A 188 -12.32 19.00 -19.49
CA SER A 188 -12.55 18.01 -20.55
C SER A 188 -13.29 16.76 -20.10
N LEU A 189 -13.27 16.46 -18.80
CA LEU A 189 -13.91 15.28 -18.21
C LEU A 189 -15.36 15.58 -17.80
N TRP A 190 -15.63 16.74 -17.20
CA TRP A 190 -16.93 17.12 -16.63
C TRP A 190 -18.13 16.89 -17.56
N PRO A 191 -18.11 17.30 -18.85
CA PRO A 191 -19.26 17.12 -19.75
C PRO A 191 -19.61 15.66 -20.05
N ARG A 192 -18.67 14.74 -19.82
CA ARG A 192 -18.81 13.30 -20.12
C ARG A 192 -18.88 12.44 -18.86
N LEU A 193 -18.77 13.05 -17.68
CA LEU A 193 -18.71 12.35 -16.41
C LEU A 193 -20.12 12.03 -15.91
N ALA A 194 -20.46 10.75 -15.84
CA ALA A 194 -21.68 10.29 -15.20
C ALA A 194 -21.56 10.43 -13.67
N ILE A 195 -22.47 11.15 -13.03
CA ILE A 195 -22.52 11.31 -11.57
C ILE A 195 -23.60 10.38 -11.01
N VAL A 196 -23.19 9.43 -10.16
CA VAL A 196 -24.07 8.43 -9.58
C VAL A 196 -24.04 8.52 -8.06
N HIS A 197 -25.21 8.64 -7.44
CA HIS A 197 -25.39 8.35 -6.02
C HIS A 197 -26.03 6.96 -5.91
N ASP A 198 -25.23 5.97 -5.51
CA ASP A 198 -25.67 4.57 -5.48
C ASP A 198 -26.32 4.21 -4.14
N ARG A 199 -27.16 3.16 -4.15
CA ARG A 199 -27.74 2.60 -2.94
C ARG A 199 -26.67 1.95 -2.06
N PRO A 200 -26.90 1.81 -0.74
CA PRO A 200 -26.10 0.95 0.10
C PRO A 200 -26.09 -0.50 -0.42
N ARG A 201 -24.93 -1.14 -0.35
CA ARG A 201 -24.68 -2.50 -0.86
C ARG A 201 -23.78 -3.28 0.07
N THR A 202 -23.80 -4.61 -0.07
CA THR A 202 -22.97 -5.48 0.76
C THR A 202 -21.48 -5.26 0.46
N PRO A 203 -20.58 -5.59 1.40
CA PRO A 203 -19.14 -5.43 1.19
C PRO A 203 -18.64 -6.09 -0.09
N ASP A 204 -19.06 -7.33 -0.38
CA ASP A 204 -18.65 -8.06 -1.59
C ASP A 204 -19.20 -7.42 -2.87
N GLU A 205 -20.46 -6.98 -2.86
CA GLU A 205 -21.06 -6.26 -3.99
C GLU A 205 -20.28 -4.98 -4.30
N GLN A 206 -19.81 -4.26 -3.27
CA GLN A 206 -19.03 -3.05 -3.47
C GLN A 206 -17.70 -3.32 -4.16
N MET A 207 -16.97 -4.36 -3.72
CA MET A 207 -15.70 -4.74 -4.34
C MET A 207 -15.91 -5.17 -5.81
N ALA A 208 -16.94 -5.97 -6.07
CA ALA A 208 -17.25 -6.44 -7.41
C ALA A 208 -17.69 -5.30 -8.35
N ILE A 209 -18.41 -4.30 -7.85
CA ILE A 209 -18.82 -3.13 -8.66
C ILE A 209 -17.62 -2.26 -9.01
N ASP A 210 -16.76 -1.96 -8.04
CA ASP A 210 -15.57 -1.13 -8.28
C ASP A 210 -14.70 -1.72 -9.40
N GLU A 211 -14.43 -3.01 -9.33
CA GLU A 211 -13.63 -3.67 -10.37
C GLU A 211 -14.37 -3.73 -11.71
N ARG A 212 -15.66 -4.13 -11.71
CA ARG A 212 -16.44 -4.25 -12.94
C ARG A 212 -16.57 -2.90 -13.65
N TRP A 213 -16.93 -1.83 -12.96
CA TRP A 213 -17.13 -0.52 -13.57
C TRP A 213 -15.80 0.06 -14.08
N ALA A 214 -14.69 -0.17 -13.39
CA ALA A 214 -13.37 0.18 -13.90
C ALA A 214 -13.05 -0.57 -15.21
N ARG A 215 -13.35 -1.87 -15.29
CA ARG A 215 -13.20 -2.66 -16.53
C ARG A 215 -14.14 -2.21 -17.65
N GLU A 216 -15.38 -1.86 -17.34
CA GLU A 216 -16.35 -1.34 -18.31
C GLU A 216 -15.90 0.01 -18.89
N VAL A 217 -15.37 0.93 -18.05
CA VAL A 217 -14.74 2.19 -18.52
C VAL A 217 -13.50 1.86 -19.35
N ALA A 218 -12.67 0.92 -18.90
CA ALA A 218 -11.46 0.54 -19.63
C ALA A 218 -11.74 0.01 -21.03
N ALA A 219 -12.85 -0.70 -21.19
CA ALA A 219 -13.35 -1.19 -22.47
C ALA A 219 -14.11 -0.14 -23.30
N GLY A 220 -14.37 1.06 -22.76
CA GLY A 220 -15.19 2.09 -23.41
C GLY A 220 -16.70 1.76 -23.45
N THR A 221 -17.14 0.75 -22.70
CA THR A 221 -18.55 0.31 -22.62
C THR A 221 -19.37 1.04 -21.56
N ARG A 222 -18.69 1.80 -20.69
CA ARG A 222 -19.28 2.68 -19.69
C ARG A 222 -18.63 4.07 -19.81
N PRO A 223 -19.40 5.16 -19.70
CA PRO A 223 -18.82 6.50 -19.66
C PRO A 223 -17.99 6.70 -18.38
N PRO A 224 -17.01 7.62 -18.38
CA PRO A 224 -16.32 8.01 -17.15
C PRO A 224 -17.35 8.29 -16.05
N THR A 225 -17.12 7.79 -14.84
CA THR A 225 -18.15 7.80 -13.78
C THR A 225 -17.56 8.28 -12.45
N LEU A 226 -18.28 9.13 -11.73
CA LEU A 226 -18.07 9.42 -10.32
C LEU A 226 -19.25 8.85 -9.54
N ARG A 227 -18.97 7.87 -8.67
CA ARG A 227 -19.97 7.15 -7.88
C ARG A 227 -19.75 7.44 -6.41
N ILE A 228 -20.71 8.07 -5.75
CA ILE A 228 -20.76 8.15 -4.28
C ILE A 228 -21.64 6.99 -3.79
N TRP A 229 -21.15 6.22 -2.83
CA TRP A 229 -21.78 4.97 -2.40
C TRP A 229 -21.55 4.64 -0.93
N GLU A 230 -22.37 3.74 -0.39
CA GLU A 230 -22.42 3.40 1.04
C GLU A 230 -22.38 1.88 1.30
N TRP A 231 -22.00 1.51 2.52
CA TRP A 231 -21.93 0.12 2.99
C TRP A 231 -23.24 -0.27 3.67
N SER A 232 -23.79 -1.44 3.33
CA SER A 232 -24.99 -1.98 3.99
C SER A 232 -24.69 -2.88 5.19
N ALA A 233 -23.43 -3.24 5.42
CA ALA A 233 -22.99 -4.08 6.54
C ALA A 233 -21.56 -3.69 7.01
N PRO A 234 -21.20 -3.96 8.28
CA PRO A 234 -19.85 -3.77 8.79
C PRO A 234 -18.83 -4.63 8.04
N CYS A 235 -17.63 -4.08 7.79
CA CYS A 235 -16.57 -4.83 7.15
C CYS A 235 -15.16 -4.36 7.54
N VAL A 236 -14.20 -5.24 7.28
CA VAL A 236 -12.80 -4.87 7.09
C VAL A 236 -12.46 -4.99 5.61
N VAL A 237 -11.97 -3.91 5.02
CA VAL A 237 -11.49 -3.89 3.64
C VAL A 237 -9.97 -3.95 3.64
N VAL A 238 -9.41 -5.07 3.16
CA VAL A 238 -7.97 -5.32 3.08
C VAL A 238 -7.46 -4.98 1.67
N GLY A 239 -6.31 -4.33 1.57
CA GLY A 239 -5.68 -3.97 0.31
C GLY A 239 -5.21 -5.19 -0.50
N ARG A 240 -5.05 -5.05 -1.82
CA ARG A 240 -4.67 -6.14 -2.74
C ARG A 240 -3.42 -6.90 -2.29
N PHE A 241 -2.40 -6.19 -1.81
CA PHE A 241 -1.08 -6.75 -1.47
C PHE A 241 -0.89 -6.99 0.03
N GLN A 242 -1.94 -6.86 0.84
CA GLN A 242 -1.87 -7.10 2.29
C GLN A 242 -2.20 -8.57 2.63
N SER A 243 -1.60 -9.07 3.70
CA SER A 243 -1.93 -10.37 4.28
C SER A 243 -3.13 -10.26 5.22
N ILE A 244 -4.22 -11.01 4.97
CA ILE A 244 -5.42 -10.96 5.83
C ILE A 244 -5.10 -11.41 7.27
N PRO A 245 -4.42 -12.55 7.51
CA PRO A 245 -4.09 -12.99 8.86
C PRO A 245 -3.23 -12.00 9.65
N ASP A 246 -2.40 -11.21 8.95
CA ASP A 246 -1.51 -10.22 9.58
C ASP A 246 -2.21 -8.88 9.83
N GLU A 247 -3.35 -8.62 9.19
CA GLU A 247 -4.07 -7.33 9.29
C GLU A 247 -5.38 -7.44 10.09
N VAL A 248 -5.93 -8.64 10.25
CA VAL A 248 -7.26 -8.85 10.84
C VAL A 248 -7.25 -9.99 11.86
N HIS A 249 -7.82 -9.75 13.03
CA HIS A 249 -8.22 -10.79 13.96
C HIS A 249 -9.49 -11.50 13.42
N GLU A 250 -9.33 -12.43 12.48
CA GLU A 250 -10.45 -13.07 11.77
C GLU A 250 -11.49 -13.74 12.69
N SER A 251 -11.04 -14.31 13.81
CA SER A 251 -11.94 -14.89 14.82
C SER A 251 -12.82 -13.84 15.50
N VAL A 252 -12.25 -12.68 15.81
CA VAL A 252 -12.97 -11.53 16.40
C VAL A 252 -13.92 -10.93 15.37
N ALA A 253 -13.44 -10.72 14.13
CA ALA A 253 -14.28 -10.22 13.04
C ALA A 253 -15.51 -11.11 12.83
N ARG A 254 -15.31 -12.45 12.80
CA ARG A 254 -16.40 -13.42 12.68
C ARG A 254 -17.37 -13.36 13.86
N ALA A 255 -16.86 -13.31 15.09
CA ALA A 255 -17.68 -13.25 16.30
C ALA A 255 -18.52 -11.97 16.38
N GLU A 256 -18.01 -10.84 15.86
CA GLU A 256 -18.70 -9.56 15.83
C GLU A 256 -19.54 -9.33 14.55
N GLY A 257 -19.65 -10.33 13.66
CA GLY A 257 -20.45 -10.24 12.44
C GLY A 257 -19.89 -9.28 11.39
N ILE A 258 -18.57 -9.10 11.35
CA ILE A 258 -17.86 -8.20 10.44
C ILE A 258 -17.33 -8.99 9.24
N THR A 259 -17.73 -8.61 8.03
CA THR A 259 -17.24 -9.25 6.81
C THR A 259 -15.82 -8.79 6.49
N VAL A 260 -14.91 -9.71 6.16
CA VAL A 260 -13.57 -9.36 5.67
C VAL A 260 -13.57 -9.48 4.15
N VAL A 261 -13.29 -8.38 3.45
CA VAL A 261 -13.23 -8.33 1.97
C VAL A 261 -11.90 -7.77 1.50
N ARG A 262 -11.47 -8.18 0.30
CA ARG A 262 -10.27 -7.67 -0.36
C ARG A 262 -10.66 -6.76 -1.51
N ARG A 263 -10.12 -5.54 -1.54
CA ARG A 263 -10.30 -4.63 -2.67
C ARG A 263 -9.27 -4.89 -3.77
N CYS A 264 -9.63 -4.50 -4.99
CA CYS A 264 -8.78 -4.68 -6.16
C CYS A 264 -7.60 -3.70 -6.24
N THR A 265 -7.52 -2.70 -5.36
CA THR A 265 -6.46 -1.68 -5.25
C THR A 265 -5.50 -1.96 -4.08
N GLY A 266 -4.31 -1.37 -4.08
CA GLY A 266 -3.36 -1.46 -2.95
C GLY A 266 -3.79 -0.61 -1.73
N GLY A 267 -2.87 -0.36 -0.81
CA GLY A 267 -3.11 0.44 0.40
C GLY A 267 -3.41 -0.40 1.66
N GLY A 268 -3.53 0.26 2.81
CA GLY A 268 -3.77 -0.40 4.11
C GLY A 268 -5.21 -0.89 4.36
N ALA A 269 -5.39 -1.62 5.45
CA ALA A 269 -6.69 -2.15 5.87
C ALA A 269 -7.56 -1.05 6.47
N MET A 270 -8.87 -1.13 6.27
CA MET A 270 -9.84 -0.18 6.81
C MET A 270 -10.98 -0.91 7.50
N PHE A 271 -11.31 -0.49 8.72
CA PHE A 271 -12.52 -0.90 9.42
C PHE A 271 -13.67 0.05 9.09
N ILE A 272 -14.83 -0.49 8.74
CA ILE A 272 -15.97 0.27 8.24
C ILE A 272 -17.25 -0.24 8.89
N GLU A 273 -18.10 0.69 9.28
CA GLU A 273 -19.47 0.43 9.68
C GLU A 273 -20.44 1.27 8.83
N PRO A 274 -21.66 0.76 8.59
CA PRO A 274 -22.69 1.50 7.87
C PRO A 274 -22.89 2.88 8.47
N GLY A 275 -22.68 3.90 7.63
CA GLY A 275 -22.90 5.29 7.98
C GLY A 275 -21.76 6.01 8.70
N ASN A 276 -20.67 5.32 9.03
CA ASN A 276 -19.48 5.92 9.64
C ASN A 276 -18.46 6.41 8.59
N THR A 277 -18.72 6.20 7.31
CA THR A 277 -17.86 6.67 6.22
C THR A 277 -18.65 7.36 5.11
N ILE A 278 -17.98 8.22 4.36
CA ILE A 278 -18.41 8.68 3.04
C ILE A 278 -17.39 8.14 2.04
N THR A 279 -17.85 7.34 1.08
CA THR A 279 -16.99 6.68 0.10
C THR A 279 -17.39 7.11 -1.31
N TYR A 280 -16.39 7.37 -2.15
CA TYR A 280 -16.60 7.54 -3.58
C TYR A 280 -15.58 6.76 -4.40
N SER A 281 -15.98 6.40 -5.60
CA SER A 281 -15.12 5.86 -6.64
C SER A 281 -15.23 6.70 -7.89
N LEU A 282 -14.08 7.07 -8.45
CA LEU A 282 -13.92 7.76 -9.71
C LEU A 282 -13.30 6.78 -10.71
N TYR A 283 -13.97 6.58 -11.82
CA TYR A 283 -13.56 5.72 -12.92
C TYR A 283 -13.33 6.60 -14.14
N THR A 284 -12.06 6.87 -14.48
CA THR A 284 -11.71 7.71 -15.64
C THR A 284 -10.97 6.91 -16.70
N PRO A 285 -10.98 7.33 -17.97
CA PRO A 285 -10.04 6.87 -18.98
C PRO A 285 -8.57 7.00 -18.52
N LEU A 286 -7.64 6.19 -19.06
CA LEU A 286 -6.21 6.29 -18.70
C LEU A 286 -5.58 7.62 -19.12
N ASP A 287 -6.02 8.19 -20.24
CA ASP A 287 -5.52 9.47 -20.74
C ASP A 287 -5.69 10.62 -19.73
N PHE A 288 -6.68 10.53 -18.84
CA PHE A 288 -6.94 11.49 -17.78
C PHE A 288 -5.72 11.69 -16.87
N VAL A 289 -4.95 10.62 -16.62
CA VAL A 289 -3.73 10.66 -15.79
C VAL A 289 -2.44 10.45 -16.62
N ALA A 290 -2.51 10.52 -17.94
CA ALA A 290 -1.34 10.28 -18.79
C ALA A 290 -0.28 11.38 -18.60
N GLY A 291 0.99 10.97 -18.60
CA GLY A 291 2.14 11.89 -18.57
C GLY A 291 2.39 12.58 -17.23
N ILE A 292 1.75 12.13 -16.14
CA ILE A 292 2.02 12.64 -14.78
C ILE A 292 2.45 11.49 -13.87
N ASP A 293 3.25 11.81 -12.84
CA ASP A 293 3.66 10.83 -11.84
C ASP A 293 2.47 10.37 -10.97
N VAL A 294 2.69 9.29 -10.21
CA VAL A 294 1.66 8.68 -9.36
C VAL A 294 1.11 9.66 -8.32
N ALA A 295 1.95 10.44 -7.64
CA ALA A 295 1.49 11.39 -6.63
C ALA A 295 0.65 12.51 -7.25
N SER A 296 1.03 12.98 -8.43
CA SER A 296 0.26 13.93 -9.24
C SER A 296 -1.08 13.33 -9.70
N SER A 297 -1.13 12.03 -10.03
CA SER A 297 -2.37 11.31 -10.36
C SER A 297 -3.37 11.30 -9.19
N TYR A 298 -2.91 11.03 -7.97
CA TYR A 298 -3.75 11.13 -6.77
C TYR A 298 -4.30 12.56 -6.59
N ARG A 299 -3.43 13.57 -6.66
CA ARG A 299 -3.83 14.99 -6.52
C ARG A 299 -4.83 15.42 -7.59
N LEU A 300 -4.64 14.99 -8.83
CA LEU A 300 -5.57 15.26 -9.92
C LEU A 300 -6.96 14.67 -9.60
N CYS A 301 -7.02 13.39 -9.23
CA CYS A 301 -8.27 12.68 -8.99
C CYS A 301 -9.02 13.17 -7.73
N ASP A 302 -8.30 13.64 -6.72
CA ASP A 302 -8.85 14.18 -5.48
C ASP A 302 -9.19 15.67 -5.54
N ARG A 303 -8.77 16.39 -6.61
CA ARG A 303 -8.92 17.86 -6.71
C ARG A 303 -10.36 18.33 -6.50
N TRP A 304 -11.32 17.68 -7.16
CA TRP A 304 -12.73 18.04 -7.06
C TRP A 304 -13.24 17.93 -5.61
N LEU A 305 -12.80 16.89 -4.87
CA LEU A 305 -13.20 16.65 -3.50
C LEU A 305 -12.63 17.73 -2.57
N VAL A 306 -11.34 18.05 -2.75
CA VAL A 306 -10.67 19.11 -1.97
C VAL A 306 -11.41 20.44 -2.16
N GLU A 307 -11.75 20.80 -3.40
CA GLU A 307 -12.48 22.03 -3.69
C GLU A 307 -13.91 22.01 -3.13
N ALA A 308 -14.61 20.89 -3.23
CA ALA A 308 -15.95 20.74 -2.67
C ALA A 308 -15.94 20.90 -1.14
N LEU A 309 -15.03 20.23 -0.44
CA LEU A 309 -14.92 20.31 1.01
C LEU A 309 -14.45 21.68 1.50
N ARG A 310 -13.62 22.40 0.73
CA ARG A 310 -13.30 23.81 1.02
C ARG A 310 -14.54 24.70 0.98
N GLY A 311 -15.51 24.38 0.14
CA GLY A 311 -16.82 25.03 0.13
C GLY A 311 -17.62 24.89 1.43
N LEU A 312 -17.23 23.96 2.32
CA LEU A 312 -17.80 23.79 3.67
C LEU A 312 -17.01 24.54 4.75
N GLY A 313 -16.04 25.38 4.37
CA GLY A 313 -15.21 26.14 5.33
C GLY A 313 -14.03 25.36 5.90
N LEU A 314 -13.68 24.20 5.32
CA LEU A 314 -12.50 23.44 5.71
C LEU A 314 -11.26 23.85 4.91
N ASP A 315 -10.11 24.01 5.56
CA ASP A 315 -8.80 24.14 4.90
C ASP A 315 -8.26 22.75 4.51
N VAL A 316 -8.85 22.19 3.45
CA VAL A 316 -8.50 20.85 2.96
C VAL A 316 -7.24 20.88 2.09
N ARG A 317 -6.36 19.91 2.30
CA ARG A 317 -5.07 19.75 1.62
C ARG A 317 -4.70 18.28 1.46
N PHE A 318 -3.83 18.01 0.49
CA PHE A 318 -3.19 16.70 0.32
C PHE A 318 -2.12 16.51 1.41
N ALA A 319 -2.02 15.29 1.94
CA ALA A 319 -0.99 14.89 2.89
C ALA A 319 -0.35 13.56 2.47
N GLY A 320 0.99 13.50 2.48
CA GLY A 320 1.71 12.33 2.01
C GLY A 320 1.38 11.96 0.56
N LEU A 321 1.30 10.66 0.28
CA LEU A 321 1.02 10.13 -1.06
C LEU A 321 -0.47 10.19 -1.44
N ASN A 322 -1.35 9.82 -0.51
CA ASN A 322 -2.75 9.49 -0.80
C ASN A 322 -3.72 9.91 0.31
N ASP A 323 -3.30 10.72 1.29
CA ASP A 323 -4.17 11.16 2.38
C ASP A 323 -4.76 12.55 2.08
N ILE A 324 -5.99 12.76 2.54
CA ILE A 324 -6.69 14.05 2.52
C ILE A 324 -6.87 14.50 3.96
N ALA A 325 -6.48 15.73 4.26
CA ALA A 325 -6.51 16.28 5.62
C ALA A 325 -7.05 17.72 5.64
N SER A 326 -7.59 18.14 6.78
CA SER A 326 -7.96 19.52 7.09
C SER A 326 -7.10 20.08 8.21
N GLN A 327 -7.34 21.34 8.60
CA GLN A 327 -6.73 21.97 9.76
C GLN A 327 -6.93 21.19 11.07
N TYR A 328 -7.94 20.31 11.13
CA TYR A 328 -8.27 19.51 12.32
C TYR A 328 -7.63 18.11 12.32
N GLY A 329 -7.34 17.54 11.15
CA GLY A 329 -6.74 16.22 11.07
C GLY A 329 -7.01 15.52 9.76
N LYS A 330 -6.71 14.21 9.72
CA LYS A 330 -6.94 13.38 8.54
C LYS A 330 -8.45 13.17 8.35
N ILE A 331 -8.92 13.43 7.13
CA ILE A 331 -10.30 13.20 6.69
C ILE A 331 -10.44 11.79 6.11
N GLY A 332 -9.51 11.39 5.25
CA GLY A 332 -9.63 10.15 4.49
C GLY A 332 -8.35 9.76 3.77
N GLY A 333 -8.41 8.63 3.06
CA GLY A 333 -7.33 8.12 2.25
C GLY A 333 -7.83 7.57 0.93
N ALA A 334 -7.04 7.75 -0.11
CA ALA A 334 -7.30 7.31 -1.46
C ALA A 334 -6.56 6.02 -1.80
N ALA A 335 -7.06 5.26 -2.76
CA ALA A 335 -6.31 4.19 -3.40
C ALA A 335 -6.62 4.17 -4.90
N GLN A 336 -5.59 3.87 -5.69
CA GLN A 336 -5.68 3.83 -7.15
C GLN A 336 -5.29 2.47 -7.71
N ARG A 337 -5.86 2.14 -8.88
CA ARG A 337 -5.41 1.07 -9.76
C ARG A 337 -5.66 1.43 -11.23
N ARG A 338 -4.70 1.11 -12.09
CA ARG A 338 -4.84 1.21 -13.54
C ARG A 338 -5.40 -0.10 -14.11
N PHE A 339 -6.29 0.06 -15.08
CA PHE A 339 -6.92 -1.00 -15.85
C PHE A 339 -6.54 -0.77 -17.31
N PRO A 340 -5.66 -1.60 -17.88
CA PRO A 340 -5.23 -1.46 -19.27
C PRO A 340 -6.41 -1.56 -20.23
N ALA A 341 -6.25 -0.94 -21.40
CA ALA A 341 -7.17 -1.15 -22.50
C ALA A 341 -7.24 -2.65 -22.84
N PRO A 342 -8.42 -3.28 -22.93
CA PRO A 342 -8.51 -4.65 -23.44
C PRO A 342 -7.96 -4.71 -24.86
N HIS A 343 -7.38 -5.84 -25.24
CA HIS A 343 -6.91 -6.10 -26.60
C HIS A 343 -8.04 -5.83 -27.59
N ALA A 344 -7.81 -4.92 -28.54
CA ALA A 344 -8.82 -4.46 -29.47
C ALA A 344 -9.41 -5.63 -30.28
N ARG A 345 -10.72 -5.86 -30.14
CA ARG A 345 -11.50 -6.62 -31.13
C ARG A 345 -12.16 -5.61 -32.06
N GLY A 346 -11.72 -5.56 -33.33
CA GLY A 346 -12.39 -4.74 -34.35
C GLY A 346 -11.85 -3.31 -34.56
N GLY A 347 -10.59 -3.03 -34.20
CA GLY A 347 -9.88 -1.81 -34.63
C GLY A 347 -10.12 -0.54 -33.82
N ALA A 348 -11.13 -0.50 -32.93
CA ALA A 348 -11.28 0.60 -31.97
C ALA A 348 -10.30 0.42 -30.80
N VAL A 349 -9.51 1.46 -30.52
CA VAL A 349 -8.60 1.49 -29.36
C VAL A 349 -9.42 1.83 -28.12
N ALA A 350 -9.54 0.86 -27.21
CA ALA A 350 -10.20 1.07 -25.93
C ALA A 350 -9.37 2.03 -25.05
N PRO A 351 -9.98 2.86 -24.20
CA PRO A 351 -9.28 3.92 -23.49
C PRO A 351 -8.42 3.45 -22.31
N GLY A 352 -8.64 2.22 -21.82
CA GLY A 352 -8.20 1.84 -20.48
C GLY A 352 -8.89 2.69 -19.39
N ALA A 353 -8.64 2.39 -18.12
CA ALA A 353 -9.16 3.19 -17.02
C ALA A 353 -8.21 3.34 -15.83
N VAL A 354 -8.48 4.35 -15.02
CA VAL A 354 -8.03 4.47 -13.64
C VAL A 354 -9.25 4.32 -12.74
N LEU A 355 -9.17 3.42 -11.77
CA LEU A 355 -10.01 3.44 -10.59
C LEU A 355 -9.29 4.25 -9.52
N HIS A 356 -9.89 5.34 -9.06
CA HIS A 356 -9.48 6.09 -7.88
C HIS A 356 -10.64 6.10 -6.90
N HIS A 357 -10.47 5.54 -5.71
CA HIS A 357 -11.50 5.59 -4.67
C HIS A 357 -10.99 6.17 -3.37
N VAL A 358 -11.87 6.81 -2.63
CA VAL A 358 -11.56 7.45 -1.34
C VAL A 358 -12.59 7.02 -0.32
N THR A 359 -12.09 6.67 0.85
CA THR A 359 -12.93 6.53 2.05
C THR A 359 -12.59 7.66 3.00
N MET A 360 -13.59 8.48 3.31
CA MET A 360 -13.51 9.55 4.31
C MET A 360 -14.21 9.09 5.58
N ALA A 361 -13.57 9.28 6.72
CA ALA A 361 -14.18 9.03 8.02
C ALA A 361 -15.27 10.09 8.26
N TYR A 362 -16.49 9.63 8.51
CA TYR A 362 -17.59 10.47 8.98
C TYR A 362 -17.80 10.33 10.49
N ASP A 363 -17.62 9.12 11.01
CA ASP A 363 -17.56 8.79 12.44
C ASP A 363 -16.64 7.56 12.64
N ILE A 364 -16.27 7.21 13.88
CA ILE A 364 -15.41 6.04 14.13
C ILE A 364 -15.64 5.41 15.51
N ASP A 365 -15.92 4.09 15.53
CA ASP A 365 -15.77 3.28 16.74
C ASP A 365 -14.32 2.79 16.85
N ALA A 366 -13.48 3.63 17.44
CA ALA A 366 -12.06 3.33 17.62
C ALA A 366 -11.80 2.09 18.49
N VAL A 367 -12.70 1.80 19.45
CA VAL A 367 -12.53 0.69 20.40
C VAL A 367 -12.83 -0.63 19.71
N LYS A 368 -13.83 -0.67 18.82
CA LYS A 368 -14.13 -1.84 18.00
C LYS A 368 -13.08 -2.06 16.92
N MET A 369 -12.65 -0.99 16.25
CA MET A 369 -11.58 -1.04 15.25
C MET A 369 -10.30 -1.70 15.80
N THR A 370 -9.82 -1.31 16.98
CA THR A 370 -8.58 -1.84 17.55
C THR A 370 -8.69 -3.28 18.04
N ARG A 371 -9.90 -3.80 18.29
CA ARG A 371 -10.11 -5.23 18.57
C ARG A 371 -10.07 -6.09 17.31
N VAL A 372 -10.43 -5.52 16.17
CA VAL A 372 -10.61 -6.26 14.92
C VAL A 372 -9.37 -6.19 14.04
N LEU A 373 -8.67 -5.05 14.02
CA LEU A 373 -7.47 -4.86 13.21
C LEU A 373 -6.19 -5.20 13.99
N ASN A 374 -5.30 -5.96 13.34
CA ASN A 374 -3.92 -6.12 13.79
C ASN A 374 -3.13 -4.87 13.44
N VAL A 375 -2.95 -3.96 14.40
CA VAL A 375 -2.14 -2.76 14.16
C VAL A 375 -0.68 -3.10 14.38
N SER A 376 0.11 -3.05 13.30
CA SER A 376 1.53 -3.41 13.36
C SER A 376 2.31 -2.53 14.34
N GLY A 377 3.33 -3.10 15.01
CA GLY A 377 4.18 -2.38 15.96
C GLY A 377 4.93 -1.21 15.31
N GLU A 378 5.30 -1.33 14.03
CA GLU A 378 5.91 -0.26 13.23
C GLU A 378 4.92 0.88 12.93
N LYS A 379 3.63 0.57 12.77
CA LYS A 379 2.55 1.56 12.75
C LYS A 379 2.28 2.16 14.14
N THR A 380 2.77 1.50 15.20
CA THR A 380 2.44 1.72 16.61
C THR A 380 3.66 2.03 17.47
N SER A 381 4.35 3.16 17.24
CA SER A 381 5.21 3.70 18.31
C SER A 381 4.31 4.17 19.47
N ASP A 382 4.71 4.12 20.75
CA ASP A 382 3.82 4.36 21.91
C ASP A 382 3.13 5.76 21.98
N LYS A 383 3.51 6.70 21.10
CA LYS A 383 2.76 7.95 20.85
C LYS A 383 1.61 7.79 19.83
N ALA A 384 1.50 6.63 19.18
CA ALA A 384 0.72 6.35 17.98
C ALA A 384 -0.63 5.69 18.25
N VAL A 385 -0.85 4.91 19.32
CA VAL A 385 -2.21 4.44 19.68
C VAL A 385 -3.06 5.60 20.18
N LYS A 386 -2.52 6.41 21.10
CA LYS A 386 -3.16 7.66 21.55
C LYS A 386 -3.35 8.69 20.44
N SER A 387 -2.61 8.57 19.33
CA SER A 387 -2.77 9.46 18.16
C SER A 387 -3.39 8.82 16.93
N ALA A 388 -3.63 7.51 16.84
CA ALA A 388 -4.43 6.93 15.76
C ALA A 388 -5.92 7.24 16.02
N VAL A 389 -6.32 7.16 17.29
CA VAL A 389 -7.65 7.59 17.78
C VAL A 389 -7.78 9.13 17.79
N LYS A 390 -6.69 9.90 17.91
CA LYS A 390 -6.70 11.39 17.83
C LYS A 390 -6.39 11.98 16.43
N ARG A 391 -5.95 11.22 15.42
CA ARG A 391 -5.51 11.77 14.11
C ARG A 391 -6.56 11.68 13.01
N VAL A 392 -7.53 10.79 13.14
CA VAL A 392 -8.72 10.81 12.29
C VAL A 392 -9.74 11.67 13.02
N ASP A 393 -9.89 12.91 12.58
CA ASP A 393 -10.95 13.79 13.06
C ASP A 393 -12.11 13.63 12.06
N PRO A 394 -13.21 12.95 12.40
CA PRO A 394 -14.22 12.63 11.41
C PRO A 394 -14.92 13.87 10.85
N LEU A 395 -15.47 13.78 9.63
CA LEU A 395 -16.17 14.92 9.01
C LEU A 395 -17.32 15.45 9.87
N ARG A 396 -17.95 14.61 10.70
CA ARG A 396 -19.00 15.03 11.64
C ARG A 396 -18.50 16.08 12.64
N SER A 397 -17.34 15.88 13.27
CA SER A 397 -16.76 16.83 14.22
C SER A 397 -16.15 18.04 13.52
N GLN A 398 -15.57 17.86 12.34
CA GLN A 398 -14.96 18.96 11.59
C GLN A 398 -15.97 19.95 11.01
N THR A 399 -17.16 19.48 10.64
CA THR A 399 -18.18 20.30 9.95
C THR A 399 -19.41 20.60 10.81
N GLY A 400 -19.70 19.77 11.81
CA GLY A 400 -20.98 19.81 12.53
C GLY A 400 -22.19 19.33 11.71
N MET A 401 -21.99 18.93 10.45
CA MET A 401 -23.05 18.54 9.52
C MET A 401 -23.40 17.05 9.63
N THR A 402 -24.64 16.72 9.30
CA THR A 402 -25.07 15.34 9.10
C THR A 402 -24.38 14.73 7.87
N ARG A 403 -24.25 13.39 7.83
CA ARG A 403 -23.66 12.69 6.68
C ARG A 403 -24.39 13.02 5.38
N ALA A 404 -25.72 13.07 5.45
CA ALA A 404 -26.58 13.36 4.32
C ALA A 404 -26.35 14.76 3.75
N GLU A 405 -26.15 15.77 4.62
CA GLU A 405 -25.84 17.14 4.17
C GLU A 405 -24.47 17.22 3.49
N VAL A 406 -23.45 16.55 4.03
CA VAL A 406 -22.13 16.49 3.40
C VAL A 406 -22.22 15.82 2.02
N VAL A 407 -22.88 14.67 1.93
CA VAL A 407 -23.08 13.96 0.64
C VAL A 407 -23.87 14.81 -0.35
N ALA A 408 -24.94 15.48 0.10
CA ALA A 408 -25.74 16.37 -0.74
C ALA A 408 -24.89 17.54 -1.28
N HIS A 409 -24.03 18.12 -0.45
CA HIS A 409 -23.10 19.18 -0.87
C HIS A 409 -22.10 18.68 -1.93
N LEU A 410 -21.50 17.50 -1.74
CA LEU A 410 -20.59 16.91 -2.71
C LEU A 410 -21.28 16.67 -4.06
N LEU A 411 -22.49 16.11 -4.04
CA LEU A 411 -23.30 15.90 -5.25
C LEU A 411 -23.67 17.21 -5.94
N ALA A 412 -24.06 18.23 -5.17
CA ALA A 412 -24.37 19.56 -5.69
C ALA A 412 -23.15 20.19 -6.37
N TYR A 413 -21.97 20.08 -5.76
CA TYR A 413 -20.71 20.54 -6.35
C TYR A 413 -20.43 19.84 -7.69
N CYS A 414 -20.50 18.50 -7.75
CA CYS A 414 -20.27 17.77 -9.00
C CYS A 414 -21.25 18.17 -10.11
N ARG A 415 -22.54 18.31 -9.79
CA ARG A 415 -23.57 18.72 -10.76
C ARG A 415 -23.34 20.14 -11.26
N ALA A 416 -22.93 21.05 -10.39
CA ALA A 416 -22.61 22.42 -10.75
C ALA A 416 -21.41 22.49 -11.72
N GLN A 417 -20.37 21.66 -11.49
CA GLN A 417 -19.23 21.58 -12.40
C GLN A 417 -19.62 20.99 -13.76
N ALA A 418 -20.38 19.89 -13.76
CA ALA A 418 -20.86 19.27 -14.99
C ALA A 418 -21.78 20.18 -15.82
N SER A 419 -22.45 21.16 -15.19
CA SER A 419 -23.34 22.12 -15.88
C SER A 419 -22.60 23.35 -16.43
N ARG A 420 -21.36 23.61 -15.98
CA ARG A 420 -20.54 24.75 -16.40
C ARG A 420 -19.60 24.43 -17.56
N ALA A 421 -19.26 23.16 -17.72
CA ALA A 421 -18.40 22.63 -18.77
C ALA A 421 -19.24 22.28 -20.01
#